data_AF-A0A4Y7R6W0-F1
#
_entry.id   AF-A0A4Y7R6W0-F1
#
_cell.length_a   1.000
_cell.length_b   1.000
_cell.length_c   1.000
_cell.angle_alpha   90.00
_cell.angle_beta   90.00
_cell.angle_gamma   90.00
#
_symmetry.space_group_name_H-M   'P 1'
#
loop_
_entity.id
_entity.type
_entity.pdbx_description
1 polymer ?
#
loop_
_entity_poly.entity_id
_entity_poly.type
_entity_poly.pdbx_seq_one_letter_code
_entity_poly.pdbx_strand_id
1 'polypeptide(L)'
;MPSINAIMPTGSILTVEVCNNGFDANPTWEDATTATIQRKAYTFTNTVKTADKWGIKMRVTLARGTATGECSIMGYGAAFE
;
A
#
# COMPACT_ATOMS: atom_id res chain seq x y z
N MET A 1 7.98 7.45 5.68
CA MET A 1 6.58 7.87 5.41
C MET A 1 6.19 7.47 3.98
N PRO A 2 5.10 6.72 3.77
CA PRO A 2 4.60 6.37 2.44
C PRO A 2 4.05 7.58 1.69
N SER A 3 4.21 7.58 0.37
CA SER A 3 3.67 8.61 -0.54
C SER A 3 3.37 8.02 -1.91
N ILE A 4 2.43 8.64 -2.63
CA ILE A 4 2.03 8.23 -3.97
C ILE A 4 1.94 9.43 -4.91
N ASN A 5 2.39 9.23 -6.15
CA ASN A 5 2.20 10.13 -7.27
C ASN A 5 1.35 9.41 -8.32
N ALA A 6 0.11 9.87 -8.51
CA ALA A 6 -0.89 9.20 -9.35
C ALA A 6 -1.91 10.21 -9.91
N ILE A 7 -2.45 9.91 -11.09
CA ILE A 7 -3.66 10.57 -11.62
C ILE A 7 -4.86 9.71 -11.22
N MET A 8 -5.68 10.24 -10.31
CA MET A 8 -6.82 9.55 -9.71
C MET A 8 -8.11 10.34 -10.00
N PRO A 9 -8.74 10.13 -11.16
CA PRO A 9 -9.98 10.82 -11.50
C PRO A 9 -11.10 10.46 -10.53
N THR A 10 -12.06 11.35 -10.35
CA THR A 10 -13.21 11.14 -9.47
C THR A 10 -13.95 9.84 -9.86
N GLY A 11 -14.14 8.96 -8.89
CA GLY A 11 -14.73 7.63 -9.09
C GLY A 11 -13.70 6.49 -9.23
N SER A 12 -12.41 6.81 -9.29
CA SER A 12 -11.33 5.82 -9.12
C SER A 12 -11.13 5.47 -7.65
N ILE A 13 -10.58 4.29 -7.41
CA ILE A 13 -10.38 3.74 -6.07
C ILE A 13 -8.91 3.36 -5.94
N LEU A 14 -8.20 4.06 -5.06
CA LEU A 14 -6.85 3.71 -4.66
C LEU A 14 -6.91 2.76 -3.46
N THR A 15 -6.14 1.68 -3.52
CA THR A 15 -5.89 0.78 -2.39
C THR A 15 -4.39 0.57 -2.26
N VAL A 16 -3.86 0.85 -1.07
CA VAL A 16 -2.46 0.58 -0.72
C VAL A 16 -2.46 -0.39 0.44
N GLU A 17 -1.84 -1.55 0.22
CA GLU A 17 -1.73 -2.58 1.24
C GLU A 17 -0.26 -2.89 1.50
N VAL A 18 0.05 -3.12 2.77
CA VAL A 18 1.40 -3.41 3.26
C VAL A 18 1.37 -4.61 4.18
N CYS A 19 2.48 -5.32 4.28
CA CYS A 19 2.65 -6.36 5.29
C CYS A 19 4.09 -6.35 5.80
N ASN A 20 4.31 -6.68 7.08
CA ASN A 20 5.64 -6.81 7.67
C ASN A 20 6.17 -8.26 7.65
N ASN A 21 5.33 -9.25 7.35
CA ASN A 21 5.67 -10.67 7.20
C ASN A 21 5.72 -11.11 5.72
N GLY A 22 6.25 -10.27 4.84
CA GLY A 22 6.27 -10.48 3.39
C GLY A 22 7.01 -11.72 2.90
N PHE A 23 7.84 -12.37 3.72
CA PHE A 23 8.44 -13.67 3.37
C PHE A 23 7.55 -14.88 3.70
N ASP A 24 6.44 -14.67 4.41
CA ASP A 24 5.44 -15.72 4.63
C ASP A 24 4.83 -16.15 3.29
N ALA A 25 4.46 -17.44 3.19
CA ALA A 25 3.73 -17.94 2.03
C ALA A 25 2.38 -17.23 1.85
N ASN A 26 1.75 -16.85 2.97
CA ASN A 26 0.53 -16.06 3.02
C ASN A 26 0.75 -14.85 3.97
N PRO A 27 1.25 -13.71 3.45
CA PRO A 27 1.45 -12.52 4.28
C PRO A 27 0.14 -11.94 4.81
N THR A 28 0.20 -11.30 5.97
CA THR A 28 -0.92 -10.60 6.59
C THR A 28 -0.94 -9.17 6.07
N TRP A 29 -1.83 -8.90 5.11
CA TRP A 29 -1.97 -7.58 4.51
C TRP A 29 -2.79 -6.65 5.41
N GLU A 30 -2.30 -5.42 5.57
CA GLU A 30 -2.98 -4.35 6.29
C GLU A 30 -3.19 -3.14 5.35
N ASP A 31 -4.31 -2.43 5.51
CA ASP A 31 -4.66 -1.26 4.68
C ASP A 31 -3.90 -0.01 5.15
N ALA A 32 -3.02 0.50 4.29
CA ALA A 32 -2.25 1.71 4.48
C ALA A 32 -2.71 2.89 3.59
N THR A 33 -3.82 2.76 2.88
CA THR A 33 -4.34 3.75 1.92
C THR A 33 -4.44 5.15 2.53
N THR A 34 -5.06 5.25 3.71
CA THR A 34 -5.21 6.53 4.41
C THR A 34 -3.86 7.11 4.83
N ALA A 35 -2.94 6.28 5.31
CA ALA A 35 -1.59 6.72 5.70
C ALA A 35 -0.80 7.23 4.49
N THR A 36 -0.90 6.56 3.34
CA THR A 36 -0.27 7.00 2.09
C THR A 36 -0.84 8.33 1.58
N ILE A 37 -2.17 8.48 1.52
CA ILE A 37 -2.82 9.72 1.07
C ILE A 37 -2.46 10.88 1.98
N GLN A 38 -2.46 10.64 3.30
CA GLN A 38 -2.14 11.67 4.30
C GLN A 38 -0.63 11.86 4.53
N ARG A 39 0.23 11.10 3.84
CA ARG A 39 1.70 11.09 4.03
C ARG A 39 2.12 10.86 5.49
N LYS A 40 1.39 10.01 6.21
CA LYS A 40 1.69 9.64 7.61
C LYS A 40 2.40 8.31 7.68
N ALA A 41 3.21 8.11 8.71
CA ALA A 41 3.80 6.80 9.00
C ALA A 41 2.68 5.76 9.19
N TYR A 42 2.96 4.53 8.77
CA TYR A 42 2.09 3.39 8.99
C TYR A 42 2.72 2.50 10.07
N THR A 43 1.98 2.23 11.14
CA THR A 43 2.41 1.34 12.21
C THR A 43 1.74 -0.01 12.00
N PHE A 44 2.54 -1.04 11.73
CA PHE A 44 2.03 -2.40 11.57
C PHE A 44 1.41 -2.89 12.87
N THR A 45 0.24 -3.51 12.74
CA THR A 45 -0.44 -4.17 13.87
C THR A 45 -0.11 -5.66 13.93
N ASN A 46 0.33 -6.26 12.82
CA ASN A 46 0.75 -7.65 12.79
C ASN A 46 2.03 -7.89 13.61
N THR A 47 1.99 -8.84 14.52
CA THR A 47 3.12 -9.22 15.40
C THR A 47 3.56 -10.67 15.19
N VAL A 48 3.01 -11.37 14.20
CA VAL A 48 3.29 -12.79 13.92
C VAL A 48 3.85 -12.98 12.51
N LYS A 49 4.80 -13.91 12.37
CA LYS A 49 5.29 -14.44 11.09
C LYS A 49 5.41 -15.96 11.12
N THR A 50 5.36 -16.57 9.94
CA THR A 50 5.55 -18.02 9.75
C THR A 50 6.88 -18.36 9.06
N ALA A 51 7.45 -17.42 8.31
CA ALA A 51 8.79 -17.56 7.73
C ALA A 51 9.90 -17.31 8.75
N ASP A 52 11.13 -17.71 8.43
CA ASP A 52 12.30 -17.51 9.28
C ASP A 52 12.65 -16.02 9.47
N LYS A 53 12.38 -15.19 8.46
CA LYS A 53 12.74 -13.76 8.43
C LYS A 53 11.52 -12.86 8.31
N TRP A 54 11.59 -11.69 8.94
CA TRP A 54 10.66 -10.59 8.67
C TRP A 54 11.00 -9.93 7.32
N GLY A 55 10.01 -9.31 6.69
CA GLY A 55 10.23 -8.59 5.44
C GLY A 55 9.03 -7.72 5.08
N ILE A 56 9.27 -6.48 4.68
CA ILE A 56 8.17 -5.60 4.28
C ILE A 56 7.85 -5.83 2.81
N LYS A 57 6.57 -6.03 2.49
CA LYS A 57 6.05 -5.94 1.12
C LYS A 57 4.94 -4.90 1.05
N MET A 58 4.71 -4.44 -0.16
CA MET A 58 3.67 -3.48 -0.50
C MET A 58 3.03 -3.86 -1.83
N ARG A 59 1.75 -3.55 -1.96
CA ARG A 59 1.04 -3.59 -3.24
C ARG A 59 0.16 -2.35 -3.34
N VAL A 60 0.12 -1.78 -4.54
CA VAL A 60 -0.65 -0.59 -4.85
C VAL A 60 -1.58 -0.93 -6.00
N THR A 61 -2.88 -0.71 -5.80
CA THR A 61 -3.91 -0.92 -6.80
C THR A 61 -4.64 0.38 -7.03
N LEU A 62 -4.72 0.83 -8.28
CA LEU A 62 -5.60 1.92 -8.69
C LEU A 62 -6.67 1.35 -9.61
N ALA A 63 -7.84 1.08 -9.06
CA ALA A 63 -9.00 0.65 -9.83
C ALA A 63 -9.68 1.86 -10.46
N ARG A 64 -10.02 1.77 -11.74
CA ARG A 64 -10.75 2.83 -12.46
C ARG A 64 -12.11 3.13 -11.83
N GLY A 65 -12.78 2.14 -11.26
CA GLY A 65 -14.14 2.29 -10.75
C GLY A 65 -15.08 2.82 -11.82
N THR A 66 -15.79 3.92 -11.52
CA THR A 66 -16.69 4.61 -12.45
C THR A 66 -16.04 5.78 -13.19
N ALA A 67 -14.74 6.01 -12.98
CA ALA A 67 -14.08 7.18 -13.52
C ALA A 67 -13.87 7.10 -15.04
N THR A 68 -13.97 8.25 -15.68
CA THR A 68 -13.57 8.48 -17.07
C THR A 68 -12.23 9.20 -17.11
N GLY A 69 -11.46 9.01 -18.19
CA GLY A 69 -10.14 9.64 -18.35
C GLY A 69 -8.97 8.78 -17.86
N GLU A 70 -7.81 9.40 -17.69
CA GLU A 70 -6.57 8.69 -17.34
C GLU A 70 -6.57 8.20 -15.88
N CYS A 71 -6.21 6.94 -15.67
CA CYS A 71 -5.89 6.40 -14.34
C CYS A 71 -4.46 5.86 -14.41
N SER A 72 -3.52 6.53 -13.74
CA SER A 72 -2.10 6.16 -13.81
C SER A 72 -1.42 6.31 -12.46
N ILE A 73 -0.47 5.42 -12.17
CA ILE A 73 0.43 5.49 -11.03
C ILE A 73 1.81 5.80 -11.59
N MET A 74 2.37 6.95 -11.22
CA MET A 74 3.69 7.40 -11.67
C MET A 74 4.79 7.05 -10.67
N GLY A 75 4.44 6.88 -9.40
CA GLY A 75 5.40 6.46 -8.38
C GLY A 75 4.77 6.20 -7.03
N TYR A 76 5.37 5.28 -6.30
CA TYR A 76 5.11 5.04 -4.89
C TYR A 76 6.45 4.97 -4.16
N GLY A 77 6.55 5.63 -3.02
CA GLY A 77 7.77 5.65 -2.21
C GLY A 77 7.43 5.49 -0.73
N ALA A 78 8.21 4.66 -0.04
CA ALA A 78 8.15 4.52 1.41
C ALA A 78 9.55 4.30 1.96
N ALA A 79 9.72 4.69 3.22
CA ALA A 79 10.89 4.42 4.04
C ALA A 79 10.41 3.76 5.34
N PHE A 80 11.25 2.89 5.90
CA PHE A 80 11.01 2.17 7.14
C PHE A 80 12.07 2.56 8.18
N GLU A 81 11.67 2.56 9.44
CA GLU A 81 12.51 2.74 10.63
C GLU A 81 12.22 1.61 11.62
#